data_AF-A0A7W1YNY5-F1
#
_entry.id   AF-A0A7W1YNY5-F1
#
_cell.length_a   1.000
_cell.length_b   1.000
_cell.length_c   1.000
_cell.angle_alpha   90.00
_cell.angle_beta   90.00
_cell.angle_gamma   90.00
#
_symmetry.space_group_name_H-M   'P 1'
#
loop_
_entity.id
_entity.type
_entity.pdbx_description
1 polymer ?
#
loop_
_entity_poly.entity_id
_entity_poly.type
_entity_poly.pdbx_seq_one_letter_code
_entity_poly.pdbx_strand_id
1 'polypeptide(L)'
;GLLWFWWSLCYFLFRRHPLEPLGAHLPWRSVLLVSLAAAVLTPLILRFIPVGNVLPLAVSSYLAVHFCLYGLLLLVGTTALGASPLPALRRLSWRQTLGSMLLMVALVTLVLGTVTQNWWLNVFPPFRRIPWAFVLFVLLVPYWVGDAWLTGNLRNGSSRWAFWISKAFFIGSLLLAVVINRDLSFIFLVLPVILMIFILFGVMGSRLTQRTGNPFPAALGTAAILAWLIAATFPLIR
;
A
#
# COMPACT_ATOMS: atom_id res chain seq x y z
N GLY A 1 12.82 1.30 20.72
CA GLY A 1 13.10 -0.14 20.97
C GLY A 1 12.41 -1.05 19.96
N LEU A 2 11.08 -1.11 20.00
CA LEU A 2 10.25 -2.06 19.26
C LEU A 2 10.40 -2.03 17.73
N LEU A 3 10.44 -0.84 17.13
CA LEU A 3 10.70 -0.66 15.70
C LEU A 3 12.09 -1.16 15.28
N TRP A 4 13.09 -1.00 16.13
CA TRP A 4 14.47 -1.45 15.89
C TRP A 4 14.60 -2.97 16.01
N PHE A 5 13.86 -3.59 16.92
CA PHE A 5 13.80 -5.05 17.04
C PHE A 5 13.10 -5.69 15.84
N TRP A 6 11.94 -5.15 15.45
CA TRP A 6 11.22 -5.54 14.23
C TRP A 6 12.09 -5.44 12.98
N TRP A 7 12.85 -4.35 12.90
CA TRP A 7 13.78 -4.04 11.82
C TRP A 7 14.91 -5.08 11.67
N SER A 8 15.53 -5.46 12.78
CA SER A 8 16.60 -6.47 12.80
C SER A 8 16.07 -7.85 12.43
N LEU A 9 14.87 -8.21 12.88
CA LEU A 9 14.28 -9.52 12.61
C LEU A 9 13.85 -9.69 11.15
N CYS A 10 13.22 -8.66 10.56
CA CYS A 10 12.90 -8.64 9.13
C CYS A 10 14.18 -8.63 8.27
N TYR A 11 15.27 -8.02 8.74
CA TYR A 11 16.53 -8.07 8.00
C TYR A 11 17.12 -9.48 7.93
N PHE A 12 17.15 -10.23 9.04
CA PHE A 12 17.70 -11.59 9.07
C PHE A 12 16.87 -12.57 8.24
N LEU A 13 15.55 -12.47 8.28
CA LEU A 13 14.66 -13.43 7.65
C LEU A 13 14.58 -13.26 6.12
N PHE A 14 14.83 -12.05 5.62
CA PHE A 14 14.77 -11.76 4.19
C PHE A 14 16.14 -11.76 3.48
N ARG A 15 17.23 -12.07 4.19
CA ARG A 15 18.59 -12.22 3.62
C ARG A 15 18.71 -13.34 2.57
N ARG A 16 17.69 -14.21 2.46
CA ARG A 16 17.66 -15.36 1.54
C ARG A 16 17.12 -15.06 0.13
N HIS A 17 16.98 -13.79 -0.27
CA HIS A 17 16.64 -13.43 -1.67
C HIS A 17 17.90 -13.02 -2.46
N PRO A 18 18.58 -13.95 -3.15
CA PRO A 18 19.70 -13.65 -4.04
C PRO A 18 19.20 -13.20 -5.43
N LEU A 19 18.22 -12.30 -5.48
CA LEU A 19 17.73 -11.77 -6.74
C LEU A 19 18.35 -10.40 -6.98
N GLU A 20 18.73 -10.12 -8.22
CA GLU A 20 19.01 -8.76 -8.67
C GLU A 20 17.86 -7.85 -8.21
N PRO A 21 18.15 -6.62 -7.75
CA PRO A 21 17.12 -5.73 -7.24
C PRO A 21 16.02 -5.55 -8.31
N LEU A 22 14.80 -5.97 -7.98
CA LEU A 22 13.64 -5.91 -8.85
C LEU A 22 12.99 -4.52 -8.75
N GLY A 23 12.63 -3.95 -9.89
CA GLY A 23 11.86 -2.71 -9.98
C GLY A 23 11.69 -2.23 -11.42
N ALA A 24 10.92 -1.15 -11.60
CA ALA A 24 10.59 -0.62 -12.93
C ALA A 24 11.78 -0.01 -13.68
N HIS A 25 12.86 0.33 -12.98
CA HIS A 25 14.08 0.92 -13.57
C HIS A 25 13.85 2.18 -14.42
N LEU A 26 12.79 2.94 -14.13
CA LEU A 26 12.40 4.12 -14.90
C LEU A 26 13.21 5.37 -14.51
N PRO A 27 13.45 6.31 -15.44
CA PRO A 27 14.02 7.62 -15.14
C PRO A 27 13.02 8.48 -14.35
N TRP A 28 13.52 9.48 -13.61
CA TRP A 28 12.69 10.34 -12.75
C TRP A 28 11.52 11.01 -13.48
N ARG A 29 11.70 11.41 -14.74
CA ARG A 29 10.63 12.01 -15.57
C ARG A 29 9.48 11.05 -15.80
N SER A 30 9.79 9.80 -16.10
CA SER A 30 8.77 8.74 -16.26
C SER A 30 8.06 8.44 -14.95
N VAL A 31 8.79 8.43 -13.82
CA VAL A 31 8.18 8.28 -12.49
C VAL A 31 7.18 9.42 -12.21
N LEU A 32 7.56 10.67 -12.51
CA LEU A 32 6.66 11.82 -12.38
C LEU A 32 5.45 11.71 -13.30
N LEU A 33 5.66 11.41 -14.58
CA LEU A 33 4.58 11.30 -15.57
C LEU A 33 3.56 10.24 -15.16
N VAL A 34 4.01 9.04 -14.79
CA VAL A 34 3.11 7.95 -14.38
C VAL A 34 2.39 8.29 -13.07
N SER A 35 3.09 8.89 -12.10
CA SER A 35 2.47 9.27 -10.81
C SER A 35 1.46 10.40 -10.97
N LEU A 36 1.80 11.43 -11.76
CA LEU A 36 0.91 12.57 -12.05
C LEU A 36 -0.31 12.12 -12.86
N ALA A 37 -0.11 11.29 -13.88
CA ALA A 37 -1.20 10.74 -14.67
C ALA A 37 -2.15 9.93 -13.77
N ALA A 38 -1.64 9.04 -12.92
CA ALA A 38 -2.48 8.32 -11.96
C ALA A 38 -3.21 9.27 -10.99
N ALA A 39 -2.54 10.31 -10.49
CA ALA A 39 -3.11 11.26 -9.54
C ALA A 39 -4.23 12.13 -10.12
N VAL A 40 -4.19 12.43 -11.42
CA VAL A 40 -5.24 13.19 -12.10
C VAL A 40 -6.34 12.27 -12.60
N LEU A 41 -5.98 11.15 -13.23
CA LEU A 41 -6.96 10.24 -13.83
C LEU A 41 -7.81 9.52 -12.78
N THR A 42 -7.24 9.14 -11.64
CA THR A 42 -7.99 8.42 -10.59
C THR A 42 -9.23 9.20 -10.13
N PRO A 43 -9.14 10.43 -9.59
CA PRO A 43 -10.32 11.15 -9.14
C PRO A 43 -11.29 11.51 -10.28
N LEU A 44 -10.79 11.74 -11.50
CA LEU A 44 -11.63 12.03 -12.67
C LEU A 44 -12.45 10.81 -13.10
N ILE A 45 -11.85 9.62 -13.13
CA ILE A 45 -12.55 8.37 -13.46
C ILE A 45 -13.56 8.04 -12.36
N LEU A 46 -13.16 8.14 -11.08
CA LEU A 46 -14.05 7.82 -9.96
C LEU A 46 -15.24 8.76 -9.82
N ARG A 47 -15.19 9.96 -10.40
CA ARG A 47 -16.36 10.85 -10.47
C ARG A 47 -17.55 10.20 -11.19
N PHE A 48 -17.30 9.29 -12.13
CA PHE A 48 -18.35 8.64 -12.92
C PHE A 48 -18.82 7.30 -12.34
N ILE A 49 -18.19 6.81 -11.27
CA ILE A 49 -18.48 5.50 -10.69
C ILE A 49 -19.16 5.69 -9.32
N PRO A 50 -20.36 5.13 -9.09
CA PRO A 50 -21.02 5.18 -7.79
C PRO A 50 -20.32 4.24 -6.80
N VAL A 51 -19.24 4.70 -6.19
CA VAL A 51 -18.38 3.89 -5.30
C VAL A 51 -18.84 3.84 -3.84
N GLY A 52 -19.92 4.53 -3.46
CA GLY A 52 -20.36 4.65 -2.07
C GLY A 52 -20.63 3.30 -1.37
N ASN A 53 -21.18 2.33 -2.10
CA ASN A 53 -21.76 1.11 -1.52
C ASN A 53 -20.93 -0.16 -1.76
N VAL A 54 -19.65 -0.03 -2.14
CA VAL A 54 -18.79 -1.19 -2.44
C VAL A 54 -18.43 -1.97 -1.19
N LEU A 55 -18.22 -1.29 -0.06
CA LEU A 55 -17.87 -1.89 1.23
C LEU A 55 -18.82 -1.34 2.31
N PRO A 56 -19.39 -2.19 3.19
CA PRO A 56 -20.25 -1.73 4.29
C PRO A 56 -19.42 -1.19 5.46
N LEU A 57 -18.25 -0.62 5.21
CA LEU A 57 -17.33 -0.08 6.20
C LEU A 57 -17.22 1.42 5.96
N ALA A 58 -17.42 2.23 7.00
CA ALA A 58 -17.37 3.68 6.91
C ALA A 58 -16.10 4.18 6.21
N VAL A 59 -16.22 5.16 5.30
CA VAL A 59 -15.11 5.76 4.51
C VAL A 59 -14.43 4.82 3.52
N SER A 60 -14.47 3.51 3.76
CA SER A 60 -13.56 2.55 3.15
C SER A 60 -13.83 2.29 1.68
N SER A 61 -15.09 2.39 1.22
CA SER A 61 -15.45 2.12 -0.18
C SER A 61 -14.70 3.02 -1.15
N TYR A 62 -14.79 4.34 -0.94
CA TYR A 62 -14.10 5.30 -1.79
C TYR A 62 -12.59 5.11 -1.72
N LEU A 63 -12.06 5.00 -0.50
CA LEU A 63 -10.63 4.84 -0.28
C LEU A 63 -10.10 3.59 -0.99
N ALA A 64 -10.71 2.43 -0.76
CA ALA A 64 -10.26 1.15 -1.33
C ALA A 64 -10.29 1.16 -2.86
N VAL A 65 -11.35 1.71 -3.45
CA VAL A 65 -11.45 1.83 -4.91
C VAL A 65 -10.43 2.85 -5.45
N HIS A 66 -10.17 3.94 -4.73
CA HIS A 66 -9.12 4.91 -5.08
C HIS A 66 -7.73 4.28 -5.08
N PHE A 67 -7.38 3.54 -4.02
CA PHE A 67 -6.15 2.76 -3.99
C PHE A 67 -6.08 1.76 -5.16
N CYS A 68 -7.14 0.98 -5.38
CA CYS A 68 -7.18 -0.02 -6.43
C CYS A 68 -6.94 0.61 -7.82
N LEU A 69 -7.72 1.62 -8.18
CA LEU A 69 -7.62 2.28 -9.48
C LEU A 69 -6.28 3.00 -9.66
N TYR A 70 -5.84 3.77 -8.66
CA TYR A 70 -4.54 4.45 -8.72
C TYR A 70 -3.40 3.45 -8.93
N GLY A 71 -3.43 2.34 -8.18
CA GLY A 71 -2.47 1.25 -8.32
C GLY A 71 -2.47 0.60 -9.69
N LEU A 72 -3.65 0.30 -10.23
CA LEU A 72 -3.79 -0.22 -11.59
C LEU A 72 -3.24 0.76 -12.63
N LEU A 73 -3.49 2.06 -12.48
CA LEU A 73 -2.93 3.08 -13.37
C LEU A 73 -1.41 3.18 -13.27
N LEU A 74 -0.81 3.00 -12.08
CA LEU A 74 0.66 2.89 -11.95
C LEU A 74 1.19 1.65 -12.69
N LEU A 75 0.54 0.50 -12.54
CA LEU A 75 0.94 -0.75 -13.19
C LEU A 75 0.80 -0.64 -14.72
N VAL A 76 -0.31 -0.08 -15.21
CA VAL A 76 -0.52 0.18 -16.63
C VAL A 76 0.49 1.19 -17.16
N GLY A 77 0.75 2.28 -16.44
CA GLY A 77 1.73 3.30 -16.85
C GLY A 77 3.15 2.76 -16.92
N THR A 78 3.57 1.96 -15.93
CA THR A 78 4.90 1.33 -15.93
C THR A 78 5.03 0.26 -17.03
N THR A 79 4.00 -0.56 -17.25
CA THR A 79 3.97 -1.55 -18.34
C THR A 79 3.99 -0.90 -19.72
N ALA A 80 3.24 0.19 -19.93
CA ALA A 80 3.22 0.95 -21.18
C ALA A 80 4.58 1.58 -21.52
N LEU A 81 5.40 1.86 -20.50
CA LEU A 81 6.78 2.34 -20.66
C LEU A 81 7.82 1.21 -20.77
N GLY A 82 7.37 -0.03 -20.98
CA GLY A 82 8.25 -1.21 -21.12
C GLY A 82 8.75 -1.80 -19.80
N ALA A 83 8.35 -1.24 -18.66
CA ALA A 83 8.78 -1.64 -17.33
C ALA A 83 7.72 -2.51 -16.64
N SER A 84 7.35 -3.64 -17.26
CA SER A 84 6.29 -4.52 -16.74
C SER A 84 6.72 -5.30 -15.49
N PRO A 85 5.88 -5.39 -14.43
CA PRO A 85 6.12 -6.26 -13.28
C PRO A 85 5.84 -7.74 -13.57
N LEU A 86 5.16 -8.07 -14.68
CA LEU A 86 4.70 -9.44 -14.97
C LEU A 86 5.85 -10.46 -15.08
N PRO A 87 6.99 -10.16 -15.76
CA PRO A 87 8.11 -11.09 -15.81
C PRO A 87 8.72 -11.36 -14.43
N ALA A 88 8.78 -10.32 -13.57
CA ALA A 88 9.27 -10.45 -12.21
C ALA A 88 8.33 -11.31 -11.35
N LEU A 89 7.02 -11.06 -11.43
CA LEU A 89 5.98 -11.85 -10.76
C LEU A 89 6.05 -13.34 -11.11
N ARG A 90 6.32 -13.67 -12.39
CA ARG A 90 6.45 -15.05 -12.86
C ARG A 90 7.66 -15.79 -12.28
N ARG A 91 8.72 -15.06 -11.93
CA ARG A 91 9.96 -15.63 -11.36
C ARG A 91 9.92 -15.72 -9.83
N LEU A 92 8.82 -15.29 -9.20
CA LEU A 92 8.70 -15.31 -7.74
C LEU A 92 8.50 -16.72 -7.22
N SER A 93 9.24 -17.04 -6.16
CA SER A 93 8.85 -18.12 -5.26
C SER A 93 7.65 -17.66 -4.43
N TRP A 94 6.44 -18.09 -4.80
CA TRP A 94 5.21 -17.78 -4.06
C TRP A 94 5.27 -18.28 -2.62
N ARG A 95 5.89 -19.44 -2.37
CA ARG A 95 6.09 -19.97 -1.01
C ARG A 95 6.90 -19.02 -0.13
N GLN A 96 8.02 -18.51 -0.65
CA GLN A 96 8.85 -17.54 0.08
C GLN A 96 8.13 -16.20 0.22
N THR A 97 7.48 -15.72 -0.84
CA THR A 97 6.76 -14.44 -0.84
C THR A 97 5.63 -14.43 0.19
N LEU A 98 4.81 -15.48 0.21
CA LEU A 98 3.73 -15.64 1.18
C LEU A 98 4.27 -15.88 2.59
N GLY A 99 5.31 -16.70 2.76
CA GLY A 99 5.94 -16.91 4.07
C GLY A 99 6.48 -15.61 4.66
N SER A 100 7.17 -14.80 3.84
CA SER A 100 7.67 -13.48 4.20
C SER A 100 6.56 -12.47 4.51
N MET A 101 5.49 -12.46 3.71
CA MET A 101 4.31 -11.62 3.95
C MET A 101 3.67 -11.99 5.29
N LEU A 102 3.37 -13.28 5.51
CA LEU A 102 2.72 -13.77 6.73
C LEU A 102 3.56 -13.48 7.96
N LEU A 103 4.88 -13.66 7.85
CA LEU A 103 5.81 -13.31 8.91
C LEU A 103 5.81 -11.81 9.22
N MET A 104 5.84 -10.96 8.19
CA MET A 104 5.75 -9.50 8.38
C MET A 104 4.44 -9.10 9.08
N VAL A 105 3.32 -9.65 8.62
CA VAL A 105 2.00 -9.43 9.23
C VAL A 105 1.99 -9.93 10.67
N ALA A 106 2.44 -11.17 10.93
CA ALA A 106 2.49 -11.74 12.26
C ALA A 106 3.35 -10.92 13.21
N LEU A 107 4.51 -10.45 12.75
CA LEU A 107 5.39 -9.60 13.56
C LEU A 107 4.75 -8.24 13.86
N VAL A 108 4.15 -7.59 12.87
CA VAL A 108 3.47 -6.30 13.09
C VAL A 108 2.26 -6.47 13.99
N THR A 109 1.46 -7.52 13.81
CA THR A 109 0.31 -7.81 14.67
C THR A 109 0.74 -8.21 16.08
N LEU A 110 1.84 -8.93 16.26
CA LEU A 110 2.35 -9.25 17.59
C LEU A 110 2.90 -8.01 18.28
N VAL A 111 3.64 -7.18 17.55
CA VAL A 111 4.19 -5.91 18.05
C VAL A 111 3.11 -4.90 18.39
N LEU A 112 2.19 -4.63 17.46
CA LEU A 112 1.08 -3.71 17.69
C LEU A 112 0.08 -4.30 18.65
N GLY A 113 -0.35 -5.53 18.43
CA GLY A 113 -1.34 -6.22 19.27
C GLY A 113 -0.89 -6.30 20.72
N THR A 114 0.36 -6.69 21.02
CA THR A 114 0.85 -6.70 22.41
C THR A 114 0.88 -5.30 23.03
N VAL A 115 1.29 -4.28 22.26
CA VAL A 115 1.32 -2.90 22.75
C VAL A 115 -0.09 -2.34 22.92
N THR A 116 -1.03 -2.65 22.02
CA THR A 116 -2.36 -2.02 22.00
C THR A 116 -3.40 -2.80 22.79
N GLN A 117 -3.20 -4.10 23.04
CA GLN A 117 -4.15 -4.95 23.80
C GLN A 117 -4.28 -4.51 25.26
N ASN A 118 -3.27 -3.80 25.78
CA ASN A 118 -3.32 -3.20 27.12
C ASN A 118 -3.87 -1.75 27.09
N TRP A 119 -4.26 -1.23 25.93
CA TRP A 119 -4.75 0.14 25.73
C TRP A 119 -6.05 0.15 24.94
N TRP A 120 -6.58 1.34 24.67
CA TRP A 120 -7.95 1.56 24.17
C TRP A 120 -8.16 1.16 22.69
N LEU A 121 -7.12 0.68 22.00
CA LEU A 121 -7.17 0.32 20.58
C LEU A 121 -7.21 -1.20 20.42
N ASN A 122 -8.41 -1.75 20.25
CA ASN A 122 -8.55 -3.15 19.83
C ASN A 122 -8.21 -3.27 18.34
N VAL A 123 -7.00 -3.78 18.06
CA VAL A 123 -6.49 -3.98 16.69
C VAL A 123 -7.02 -5.27 16.05
N PHE A 124 -7.78 -6.08 16.80
CA PHE A 124 -8.46 -7.26 16.25
C PHE A 124 -9.87 -6.88 15.75
N PRO A 125 -10.14 -6.94 14.44
CA PRO A 125 -11.47 -6.71 13.91
C PRO A 125 -12.45 -7.76 14.47
N PRO A 126 -13.68 -7.35 14.82
CA PRO A 126 -14.74 -8.30 15.15
C PRO A 126 -14.92 -9.33 14.04
N PHE A 127 -15.31 -10.57 14.36
CA PHE A 127 -15.44 -11.66 13.38
C PHE A 127 -16.23 -11.28 12.12
N ARG A 128 -17.29 -10.47 12.26
CA ARG A 128 -18.11 -9.98 11.14
C ARG A 128 -17.37 -9.08 10.15
N ARG A 129 -16.23 -8.49 10.55
CA ARG A 129 -15.41 -7.58 9.73
C ARG A 129 -14.23 -8.27 9.04
N ILE A 130 -13.90 -9.50 9.45
CA ILE A 130 -12.79 -10.26 8.86
C ILE A 130 -12.96 -10.47 7.34
N PRO A 131 -14.14 -10.85 6.81
CA PRO A 131 -14.33 -10.96 5.36
C PRO A 131 -14.03 -9.64 4.63
N TRP A 132 -14.42 -8.51 5.21
CA TRP A 132 -14.18 -7.19 4.63
C TRP A 132 -12.70 -6.80 4.67
N ALA A 133 -11.94 -7.27 5.66
CA ALA A 133 -10.48 -7.13 5.66
C ALA A 133 -9.84 -7.84 4.44
N PHE A 134 -10.35 -9.01 4.05
CA PHE A 134 -9.87 -9.70 2.84
C PHE A 134 -10.22 -8.95 1.55
N VAL A 135 -11.44 -8.41 1.45
CA VAL A 135 -11.82 -7.58 0.29
C VAL A 135 -10.95 -6.32 0.21
N LEU A 136 -10.73 -5.64 1.35
CA LEU A 136 -9.83 -4.50 1.44
C LEU A 136 -8.40 -4.88 1.03
N PHE A 137 -7.90 -6.02 1.49
CA PHE A 137 -6.58 -6.50 1.10
C PHE A 137 -6.47 -6.61 -0.42
N VAL A 138 -7.42 -7.26 -1.08
CA VAL A 138 -7.44 -7.40 -2.55
C VAL A 138 -7.47 -6.03 -3.24
N LEU A 139 -8.26 -5.08 -2.74
CA LEU A 139 -8.36 -3.73 -3.33
C LEU A 139 -7.12 -2.85 -3.10
N LEU A 140 -6.39 -3.06 -2.00
CA LEU A 140 -5.19 -2.29 -1.68
C LEU A 140 -3.93 -2.85 -2.36
N VAL A 141 -3.89 -4.13 -2.69
CA VAL A 141 -2.73 -4.80 -3.31
C VAL A 141 -2.25 -4.10 -4.60
N PRO A 142 -3.11 -3.71 -5.57
CA PRO A 142 -2.66 -3.03 -6.79
C PRO A 142 -1.83 -1.78 -6.51
N TYR A 143 -2.24 -0.96 -5.54
CA TYR A 143 -1.49 0.23 -5.15
C TYR A 143 -0.12 -0.14 -4.59
N TRP A 144 -0.09 -1.02 -3.61
CA TRP A 144 1.15 -1.35 -2.91
C TRP A 144 2.16 -2.04 -3.84
N VAL A 145 1.67 -2.90 -4.74
CA VAL A 145 2.52 -3.54 -5.75
C VAL A 145 3.00 -2.51 -6.78
N GLY A 146 2.12 -1.64 -7.28
CA GLY A 146 2.48 -0.59 -8.24
C GLY A 146 3.51 0.40 -7.67
N ASP A 147 3.30 0.86 -6.44
CA ASP A 147 4.21 1.77 -5.73
C ASP A 147 5.56 1.10 -5.41
N ALA A 148 5.56 -0.15 -4.92
CA ALA A 148 6.79 -0.87 -4.65
C ALA A 148 7.56 -1.20 -5.94
N TRP A 149 6.87 -1.49 -7.04
CA TRP A 149 7.48 -1.69 -8.35
C TRP A 149 8.10 -0.40 -8.89
N LEU A 150 7.38 0.72 -8.81
CA LEU A 150 7.83 2.04 -9.26
C LEU A 150 9.03 2.54 -8.45
N THR A 151 9.03 2.29 -7.14
CA THR A 151 10.06 2.79 -6.19
C THR A 151 11.17 1.79 -5.87
N GLY A 152 11.08 0.54 -6.35
CA GLY A 152 12.06 -0.52 -6.07
C GLY A 152 13.50 -0.22 -6.54
N ASN A 153 13.67 0.73 -7.46
CA ASN A 153 14.95 1.11 -8.08
C ASN A 153 15.84 2.06 -7.24
N LEU A 154 15.66 2.15 -5.92
CA LEU A 154 16.36 3.14 -5.09
C LEU A 154 17.87 2.85 -4.90
N ARG A 155 18.34 1.65 -5.24
CA ARG A 155 19.74 1.23 -5.01
C ARG A 155 20.73 1.81 -6.04
N ASN A 156 20.29 2.14 -7.26
CA ASN A 156 21.13 2.65 -8.36
C ASN A 156 21.05 4.18 -8.54
N GLY A 157 20.66 4.93 -7.50
CA GLY A 157 20.85 6.40 -7.45
C GLY A 157 19.86 7.27 -8.24
N SER A 158 19.01 6.71 -9.11
CA SER A 158 18.17 7.49 -10.04
C SER A 158 17.02 8.28 -9.38
N SER A 159 16.50 7.90 -8.21
CA SER A 159 15.48 8.73 -7.56
C SER A 159 15.26 8.42 -6.08
N ARG A 160 16.14 8.89 -5.19
CA ARG A 160 15.89 8.89 -3.72
C ARG A 160 14.53 9.53 -3.36
N TRP A 161 14.04 10.39 -4.23
CA TRP A 161 12.79 11.12 -4.11
C TRP A 161 11.57 10.37 -4.64
N ALA A 162 11.72 9.29 -5.42
CA ALA A 162 10.59 8.56 -6.02
C ALA A 162 9.56 8.12 -4.97
N PHE A 163 10.03 7.69 -3.80
CA PHE A 163 9.16 7.34 -2.69
C PHE A 163 8.29 8.53 -2.26
N TRP A 164 8.91 9.66 -1.93
CA TRP A 164 8.19 10.85 -1.46
C TRP A 164 7.30 11.45 -2.55
N ILE A 165 7.76 11.44 -3.79
CA ILE A 165 7.00 11.88 -4.97
C ILE A 165 5.73 11.04 -5.14
N SER A 166 5.84 9.71 -5.15
CA SER A 166 4.69 8.82 -5.29
C SER A 166 3.67 9.03 -4.18
N LYS A 167 4.14 9.19 -2.94
CA LYS A 167 3.29 9.46 -1.77
C LYS A 167 2.62 10.82 -1.85
N ALA A 168 3.35 11.87 -2.25
CA ALA A 168 2.81 13.21 -2.43
C ALA A 168 1.73 13.25 -3.53
N PHE A 169 1.96 12.58 -4.66
CA PHE A 169 0.96 12.49 -5.74
C PHE A 169 -0.27 11.69 -5.33
N PHE A 170 -0.12 10.61 -4.57
CA PHE A 170 -1.26 9.86 -4.04
C PHE A 170 -2.08 10.70 -3.05
N ILE A 171 -1.42 11.42 -2.14
CA ILE A 171 -2.10 12.32 -1.20
C ILE A 171 -2.78 13.47 -1.97
N GLY A 172 -2.09 14.06 -2.94
CA GLY A 172 -2.65 15.10 -3.80
C GLY A 172 -3.87 14.61 -4.59
N SER A 173 -3.84 13.37 -5.08
CA SER A 173 -4.97 12.69 -5.73
C SER A 173 -6.18 12.57 -4.82
N LEU A 174 -5.98 12.19 -3.56
CA LEU A 174 -7.05 12.12 -2.55
C LEU A 174 -7.59 13.51 -2.20
N LEU A 175 -6.74 14.52 -2.05
CA LEU A 175 -7.19 15.90 -1.82
C LEU A 175 -8.01 16.42 -3.01
N LEU A 176 -7.54 16.18 -4.23
CA LEU A 176 -8.25 16.55 -5.46
C LEU A 176 -9.60 15.85 -5.55
N ALA A 177 -9.69 14.57 -5.21
CA ALA A 177 -10.94 13.82 -5.13
C ALA A 177 -11.97 14.50 -4.22
N VAL A 178 -11.54 14.96 -3.04
CA VAL A 178 -12.42 15.61 -2.07
C VAL A 178 -12.88 16.99 -2.56
N VAL A 179 -12.01 17.73 -3.25
CA VAL A 179 -12.38 19.02 -3.88
C VAL A 179 -13.43 18.81 -4.97
N ILE A 180 -13.31 17.76 -5.78
CA ILE A 180 -14.22 17.46 -6.88
C ILE A 180 -15.59 17.00 -6.37
N ASN A 181 -15.63 16.15 -5.33
CA ASN A 181 -16.85 15.57 -4.82
C ASN A 181 -17.06 15.95 -3.34
N ARG A 182 -17.89 16.97 -3.10
CA ARG A 182 -18.10 17.52 -1.75
C ARG A 182 -18.78 16.55 -0.76
N ASP A 183 -19.50 15.54 -1.25
CA ASP A 183 -20.10 14.49 -0.42
C ASP A 183 -19.04 13.63 0.29
N LEU A 184 -17.79 13.66 -0.19
CA LEU A 184 -16.64 12.99 0.43
C LEU A 184 -15.98 13.86 1.51
N SER A 185 -16.53 15.01 1.88
CA SER A 185 -15.97 15.88 2.92
C SER A 185 -15.87 15.19 4.30
N PHE A 186 -16.73 14.21 4.59
CA PHE A 186 -16.59 13.34 5.77
C PHE A 186 -15.24 12.60 5.83
N ILE A 187 -14.62 12.29 4.68
CA ILE A 187 -13.29 11.67 4.63
C ILE A 187 -12.24 12.53 5.33
N PHE A 188 -12.37 13.87 5.36
CA PHE A 188 -11.40 14.74 6.05
C PHE A 188 -11.18 14.40 7.52
N LEU A 189 -12.18 13.85 8.21
CA LEU A 189 -12.03 13.50 9.62
C LEU A 189 -11.04 12.35 9.81
N VAL A 190 -11.08 11.33 8.94
CA VAL A 190 -10.31 10.09 9.12
C VAL A 190 -9.10 9.99 8.19
N LEU A 191 -9.07 10.80 7.14
CA LEU A 191 -7.97 10.89 6.19
C LEU A 191 -6.61 11.12 6.88
N PRO A 192 -6.44 12.02 7.86
CA PRO A 192 -5.14 12.26 8.48
C PRO A 192 -4.56 11.01 9.15
N VAL A 193 -5.42 10.25 9.85
CA VAL A 193 -5.02 9.01 10.53
C VAL A 193 -4.62 7.95 9.51
N ILE A 194 -5.43 7.76 8.46
CA ILE A 194 -5.12 6.80 7.40
C ILE A 194 -3.83 7.20 6.67
N LEU A 195 -3.63 8.48 6.36
CA LEU A 195 -2.43 8.97 5.70
C LEU A 195 -1.19 8.78 6.57
N MET A 196 -1.29 9.02 7.88
CA MET A 196 -0.20 8.76 8.81
C MET A 196 0.20 7.28 8.80
N ILE A 197 -0.78 6.37 8.92
CA ILE A 197 -0.57 4.92 8.87
C ILE A 197 0.02 4.50 7.51
N PHE A 198 -0.52 5.03 6.43
CA PHE A 198 -0.08 4.79 5.06
C PHE A 198 1.37 5.22 4.83
N ILE A 199 1.77 6.41 5.29
CA ILE A 199 3.16 6.88 5.21
C ILE A 199 4.06 5.99 6.07
N LEU A 200 3.66 5.71 7.31
CA LEU A 200 4.44 4.90 8.24
C LEU A 200 4.75 3.51 7.65
N PHE A 201 3.71 2.77 7.25
CA PHE A 201 3.88 1.46 6.65
C PHE A 201 4.52 1.52 5.28
N GLY A 202 4.30 2.60 4.51
CA GLY A 202 4.95 2.78 3.22
C GLY A 202 6.45 2.97 3.34
N VAL A 203 6.90 3.74 4.32
CA VAL A 203 8.33 3.91 4.61
C VAL A 203 8.95 2.57 5.01
N MET A 204 8.26 1.80 5.87
CA MET A 204 8.73 0.47 6.28
C MET A 204 8.82 -0.50 5.09
N GLY A 205 7.78 -0.57 4.27
CA GLY A 205 7.73 -1.45 3.10
C GLY A 205 8.76 -1.08 2.03
N SER A 206 8.95 0.21 1.76
CA SER A 206 9.96 0.68 0.78
C SER A 206 11.38 0.34 1.24
N ARG A 207 11.70 0.58 2.52
CA ARG A 207 13.04 0.25 3.02
C ARG A 207 13.28 -1.24 3.12
N LEU A 208 12.25 -2.04 3.41
CA LEU A 208 12.35 -3.49 3.33
C LEU A 208 12.66 -3.91 1.88
N THR A 209 11.89 -3.42 0.91
CA THR A 209 12.12 -3.66 -0.53
C THR A 209 13.55 -3.32 -0.96
N GLN A 210 14.08 -2.17 -0.53
CA GLN A 210 15.44 -1.73 -0.87
C GLN A 210 16.53 -2.69 -0.35
N ARG A 211 16.28 -3.33 0.79
CA ARG A 211 17.24 -4.25 1.43
C ARG A 211 17.11 -5.69 0.95
N THR A 212 15.90 -6.11 0.61
CA THR A 212 15.61 -7.48 0.16
C THR A 212 15.75 -7.64 -1.34
N GLY A 213 15.74 -6.53 -2.09
CA GLY A 213 15.74 -6.54 -3.56
C GLY A 213 14.42 -7.03 -4.16
N ASN A 214 13.41 -7.34 -3.34
CA ASN A 214 12.14 -7.89 -3.78
C ASN A 214 10.96 -7.02 -3.29
N PRO A 215 10.23 -6.34 -4.19
CA PRO A 215 9.13 -5.44 -3.83
C PRO A 215 7.87 -6.14 -3.34
N PHE A 216 7.63 -7.39 -3.78
CA PHE A 216 6.32 -8.02 -3.61
C PHE A 216 5.98 -8.43 -2.18
N PRO A 217 6.87 -9.09 -1.41
CA PRO A 217 6.57 -9.47 -0.04
C PRO A 217 6.23 -8.26 0.84
N ALA A 218 6.98 -7.16 0.66
CA ALA A 218 6.78 -5.92 1.40
C ALA A 218 5.47 -5.23 1.01
N ALA A 219 5.15 -5.21 -0.29
CA ALA A 219 3.88 -4.68 -0.80
C ALA A 219 2.67 -5.46 -0.27
N LEU A 220 2.71 -6.79 -0.32
CA LEU A 220 1.63 -7.63 0.19
C LEU A 220 1.49 -7.51 1.71
N GLY A 221 2.60 -7.48 2.45
CA GLY A 221 2.57 -7.31 3.90
C GLY A 221 1.96 -5.98 4.32
N THR A 222 2.39 -4.88 3.69
CA THR A 222 1.84 -3.53 3.94
C THR A 222 0.36 -3.42 3.55
N ALA A 223 -0.04 -4.00 2.42
CA ALA A 223 -1.45 -4.07 2.03
C ALA A 223 -2.30 -4.81 3.06
N ALA A 224 -1.83 -5.97 3.55
CA ALA A 224 -2.54 -6.77 4.54
C ALA A 224 -2.67 -6.07 5.89
N ILE A 225 -1.60 -5.45 6.37
CA ILE A 225 -1.61 -4.68 7.62
C ILE A 225 -2.59 -3.50 7.51
N LEU A 226 -2.52 -2.73 6.42
CA LEU A 226 -3.41 -1.58 6.22
C LEU A 226 -4.88 -2.02 6.13
N ALA A 227 -5.17 -3.09 5.37
CA ALA A 227 -6.50 -3.66 5.25
C ALA A 227 -7.06 -4.09 6.62
N TRP A 228 -6.23 -4.77 7.41
CA TRP A 228 -6.57 -5.22 8.76
C TRP A 228 -6.89 -4.04 9.68
N LEU A 229 -6.06 -2.99 9.67
CA LEU A 229 -6.25 -1.80 10.50
C LEU A 229 -7.51 -1.02 10.11
N ILE A 230 -7.80 -0.89 8.81
CA ILE A 230 -9.03 -0.28 8.32
C ILE A 230 -10.24 -1.10 8.82
N ALA A 231 -10.23 -2.41 8.64
CA ALA A 231 -11.34 -3.27 9.10
C ALA A 231 -11.52 -3.26 10.63
N ALA A 232 -10.44 -3.15 11.39
CA ALA A 232 -10.50 -3.07 12.85
C ALA A 232 -11.08 -1.72 13.33
N THR A 233 -10.69 -0.64 12.66
CA THR A 233 -11.00 0.73 13.11
C THR A 233 -12.40 1.17 12.67
N PHE A 234 -12.79 0.88 11.43
CA PHE A 234 -14.04 1.41 10.88
C PHE A 234 -15.26 0.57 11.26
N PRO A 235 -16.35 1.21 11.71
CA PRO A 235 -17.60 0.52 11.98
C PRO A 235 -18.29 0.09 10.68
N LEU A 236 -19.14 -0.92 10.82
CA LEU A 236 -20.04 -1.32 9.73
C LEU A 236 -21.16 -0.28 9.62
N ILE A 237 -21.42 0.20 8.41
CA ILE A 237 -22.59 1.02 8.10
C ILE A 237 -23.66 0.09 7.52
N ARG A 238 -24.91 0.28 7.96
CA ARG A 238 -26.09 -0.40 7.43
C ARG A 238 -26.70 0.40 6.30
#